data_AF-A0A920YI68-F1
#
_entry.id   AF-A0A920YI68-F1
#
_cell.length_a   1.000
_cell.length_b   1.000
_cell.length_c   1.000
_cell.angle_alpha   90.00
_cell.angle_beta   90.00
_cell.angle_gamma   90.00
#
_symmetry.space_group_name_H-M   'P 1'
#
loop_
_entity.id
_entity.type
_entity.pdbx_description
1 polymer ?
#
loop_
_entity_poly.entity_id
_entity_poly.type
_entity_poly.pdbx_seq_one_letter_code
_entity_poly.pdbx_strand_id
1 'polypeptide(L)'
;AGLYCCPQTGVALAALFKLVKKGEILPEHRVVVISTAHGLKFTGFKVGYHERTLADVVARYANPPLELPANVGAVKEAIDRALRTRMIGE
;
A
#
# COMPACT_ATOMS: atom_id res chain seq x y z
N ALA A 1 -5.20 -7.89 9.01
CA ALA A 1 -3.97 -8.49 8.44
C ALA A 1 -3.62 -7.77 7.14
N GLY A 2 -2.33 -7.57 6.84
CA GLY A 2 -1.87 -6.95 5.59
C GLY A 2 -1.41 -8.00 4.56
N LEU A 3 -1.38 -7.62 3.27
CA LEU A 3 -0.88 -8.47 2.19
C LEU A 3 0.53 -8.03 1.74
N TYR A 4 1.35 -9.00 1.30
CA TYR A 4 2.66 -8.76 0.69
C TYR A 4 2.76 -9.44 -0.68
N CYS A 5 1.99 -8.93 -1.65
CA CYS A 5 1.83 -9.54 -2.97
C CYS A 5 2.92 -9.13 -3.97
N CYS A 6 3.10 -9.92 -5.03
CA CYS A 6 3.91 -9.56 -6.19
C CYS A 6 3.23 -8.46 -7.04
N PRO A 7 3.98 -7.78 -7.95
CA PRO A 7 3.42 -6.76 -8.84
C PRO A 7 2.28 -7.26 -9.73
N GLN A 8 2.33 -8.52 -10.18
CA GLN A 8 1.30 -9.12 -11.03
C GLN A 8 -0.06 -9.19 -10.32
N THR A 9 -0.08 -9.45 -9.02
CA THR A 9 -1.31 -9.38 -8.23
C THR A 9 -1.87 -7.95 -8.21
N GLY A 10 -1.01 -6.93 -8.19
CA GLY A 10 -1.42 -5.53 -8.34
C GLY A 10 -2.11 -5.26 -9.69
N VAL A 11 -1.60 -5.83 -10.78
CA VAL A 11 -2.24 -5.75 -12.11
C VAL A 11 -3.61 -6.45 -12.10
N ALA A 12 -3.70 -7.64 -11.49
CA ALA A 12 -4.95 -8.37 -11.38
C ALA A 12 -6.02 -7.61 -10.57
N LEU A 13 -5.61 -6.99 -9.45
CA LEU A 13 -6.50 -6.13 -8.66
C LEU A 13 -6.93 -4.87 -9.42
N ALA A 14 -6.01 -4.24 -10.18
CA ALA A 14 -6.35 -3.10 -11.01
C ALA A 14 -7.37 -3.46 -12.11
N ALA A 15 -7.24 -4.64 -12.72
CA ALA A 15 -8.23 -5.16 -13.67
C ALA A 15 -9.57 -5.45 -12.99
N LEU A 16 -9.55 -6.11 -11.82
CA LEU A 16 -10.74 -6.37 -11.02
C LEU A 16 -11.51 -5.09 -10.70
N PHE A 17 -10.84 -4.04 -10.21
CA PHE A 17 -11.48 -2.75 -9.92
C PHE A 17 -12.11 -2.11 -11.17
N LYS A 18 -11.47 -2.23 -12.34
CA LYS A 18 -12.03 -1.75 -13.59
C LYS A 18 -13.28 -2.54 -14.00
N LEU A 19 -13.28 -3.86 -13.86
CA LEU A 19 -14.41 -4.73 -14.20
C LEU A 19 -15.60 -4.52 -13.24
N VAL A 20 -15.33 -4.32 -11.95
CA VAL A 20 -16.35 -3.91 -10.97
C VAL A 20 -16.96 -2.56 -11.36
N LYS A 21 -16.13 -1.57 -11.70
CA LYS A 21 -16.61 -0.25 -12.13
C LYS A 21 -17.48 -0.31 -13.40
N LYS A 22 -17.23 -1.26 -14.29
CA LYS A 22 -18.03 -1.49 -15.50
C LYS A 22 -19.31 -2.31 -15.25
N GLY A 23 -19.49 -2.87 -14.05
CA GLY A 23 -20.60 -3.77 -13.75
C GLY A 23 -20.45 -5.18 -14.33
N GLU A 24 -19.27 -5.56 -14.82
CA GLU A 24 -19.01 -6.91 -15.35
C GLU A 24 -18.76 -7.92 -14.22
N ILE A 25 -18.26 -7.45 -13.07
CA ILE A 25 -18.14 -8.23 -11.83
C ILE A 25 -19.02 -7.57 -10.77
N LEU A 26 -19.99 -8.34 -10.24
CA LEU A 26 -20.96 -7.88 -9.25
C LEU A 26 -20.53 -8.24 -7.81
N PRO A 27 -21.05 -7.54 -6.78
CA PRO A 27 -20.67 -7.77 -5.38
C PRO A 27 -20.89 -9.21 -4.88
N GLU A 28 -21.89 -9.90 -5.41
CA GLU A 28 -22.24 -11.29 -5.07
C GLU A 28 -21.33 -12.32 -5.77
N HIS A 29 -20.55 -11.92 -6.78
CA HIS A 29 -19.66 -12.83 -7.48
C HIS A 29 -18.50 -13.26 -6.57
N ARG A 30 -18.26 -14.57 -6.49
CA ARG A 30 -17.06 -15.10 -5.86
C ARG A 30 -15.88 -14.99 -6.83
N VAL A 31 -14.95 -14.10 -6.52
CA VAL A 31 -13.76 -13.84 -7.34
C VAL A 31 -12.51 -14.37 -6.65
N VAL A 32 -11.64 -15.06 -7.40
CA VAL A 32 -10.33 -15.52 -6.93
C VAL A 32 -9.24 -14.85 -7.75
N VAL A 33 -8.35 -14.11 -7.08
CA VAL A 33 -7.13 -13.54 -7.70
C VAL A 33 -5.96 -14.49 -7.44
N ILE A 34 -5.27 -14.88 -8.50
CA ILE A 34 -4.14 -15.81 -8.43
C ILE A 34 -2.82 -15.03 -8.26
N SER A 35 -2.18 -15.17 -7.10
CA SER A 35 -0.84 -14.64 -6.85
C SER A 35 0.20 -15.65 -7.32
N THR A 36 0.84 -15.39 -8.45
CA THR A 36 1.74 -16.34 -9.11
C THR A 36 3.16 -16.36 -8.52
N ALA A 37 3.51 -15.37 -7.70
CA ALA A 37 4.79 -15.27 -7.04
C ALA A 37 4.66 -14.72 -5.61
N HIS A 38 5.60 -15.11 -4.75
CA HIS A 38 5.72 -14.54 -3.42
C HIS A 38 6.27 -13.12 -3.49
N GLY A 39 5.66 -12.17 -2.76
CA GLY A 39 6.08 -10.76 -2.78
C GLY A 39 7.51 -10.49 -2.30
N LEU A 40 8.14 -11.39 -1.54
CA LEU A 40 9.52 -11.26 -1.06
C LEU A 40 10.54 -11.22 -2.20
N LYS A 41 10.18 -11.71 -3.39
CA LYS A 41 11.00 -11.55 -4.60
C LYS A 41 11.07 -10.10 -5.10
N PHE A 42 10.22 -9.21 -4.60
CA PHE A 42 10.04 -7.84 -5.08
C PHE A 42 10.22 -6.79 -3.99
N THR A 43 10.98 -7.10 -2.93
CA THR A 43 11.22 -6.18 -1.81
C THR A 43 11.84 -4.87 -2.29
N GLY A 44 12.87 -4.91 -3.16
CA GLY A 44 13.53 -3.70 -3.67
C GLY A 44 12.57 -2.76 -4.42
N PHE A 45 11.65 -3.31 -5.21
CA PHE A 45 10.60 -2.53 -5.87
C PHE A 45 9.68 -1.83 -4.86
N LYS A 46 9.29 -2.53 -3.79
CA LYS A 46 8.42 -1.95 -2.74
C LYS A 46 9.14 -0.88 -1.93
N VAL A 47 10.40 -1.11 -1.57
CA VAL A 47 11.25 -0.10 -0.91
C VAL A 47 11.32 1.14 -1.79
N GLY A 48 11.68 0.99 -3.07
CA GLY A 48 11.77 2.12 -3.99
C GLY A 48 10.44 2.87 -4.17
N TYR A 49 9.31 2.16 -4.16
CA TYR A 49 7.99 2.81 -4.18
C TYR A 49 7.75 3.67 -2.92
N HIS A 50 7.99 3.12 -1.72
CA HIS A 50 7.74 3.85 -0.47
C HIS A 50 8.76 4.98 -0.21
N GLU A 51 9.97 4.87 -0.77
CA GLU A 51 11.00 5.91 -0.74
C GLU A 51 10.89 6.93 -1.89
N ARG A 52 9.96 6.72 -2.83
CA ARG A 52 9.73 7.58 -4.00
C ARG A 52 10.95 7.69 -4.94
N THR A 53 11.71 6.61 -5.09
CA THR A 53 12.92 6.56 -5.91
C THR A 53 12.72 5.94 -7.30
N LEU A 54 11.54 5.38 -7.57
CA LEU A 54 11.22 4.80 -8.87
C LEU A 54 10.96 5.91 -9.91
N ALA A 55 11.73 5.92 -11.00
CA ALA A 55 11.51 6.81 -12.13
C ALA A 55 10.11 6.63 -12.72
N ASP A 56 9.49 7.74 -13.15
CA ASP A 56 8.18 7.78 -13.79
C ASP A 56 7.00 7.21 -12.97
N VAL A 57 7.18 6.97 -11.67
CA VAL A 57 6.15 6.46 -10.77
C VAL A 57 5.72 7.52 -9.76
N VAL A 58 4.44 7.89 -9.79
CA VAL A 58 3.84 8.72 -8.74
C VAL A 58 3.42 7.82 -7.57
N ALA A 59 4.24 7.80 -6.52
CA ALA A 59 4.00 6.98 -5.32
C ALA A 59 2.97 7.61 -4.36
N ARG A 60 1.69 7.64 -4.79
CA ARG A 60 0.55 8.24 -4.06
C ARG A 60 0.36 7.66 -2.65
N TYR A 61 0.68 6.39 -2.46
CA TYR A 61 0.51 5.66 -1.20
C TYR A 61 1.85 5.33 -0.54
N ALA A 62 2.90 6.11 -0.81
CA ALA A 62 4.19 5.96 -0.16
C ALA A 62 4.04 6.13 1.36
N ASN A 63 4.79 5.32 2.13
CA ASN A 63 4.79 5.32 3.59
C ASN A 63 6.25 5.22 4.06
N PRO A 64 7.04 6.29 3.85
CA PRO A 64 8.43 6.32 4.26
C PRO A 64 8.55 6.35 5.79
N PRO A 65 9.70 5.95 6.35
CA PRO A 65 10.03 6.23 7.74
C PRO A 65 9.91 7.73 8.06
N LEU A 66 9.51 8.04 9.30
CA LEU A 66 9.58 9.38 9.83
C LEU A 66 10.84 9.50 10.70
N GLU A 67 11.82 10.25 10.23
CA GLU A 67 13.05 10.52 10.97
C GLU A 67 12.80 11.49 12.12
N LEU A 68 13.27 11.15 13.32
CA LEU A 68 13.06 11.91 14.55
C LEU A 68 14.36 12.00 15.36
N PRO A 69 14.57 13.10 16.11
CA PRO A 69 15.68 13.16 17.06
C PRO A 69 15.50 12.10 18.15
N ALA A 70 16.62 11.67 18.76
CA ALA A 70 16.64 10.73 19.89
C ALA A 70 16.09 11.38 21.18
N ASN A 71 14.81 11.74 21.17
CA ASN A 71 14.11 12.48 22.20
C ASN A 71 12.72 11.86 22.44
N VAL A 72 12.45 11.49 23.69
CA VAL A 72 11.19 10.82 24.06
C VAL A 72 9.97 11.71 23.82
N GLY A 73 10.08 13.02 24.03
CA GLY A 73 9.01 13.98 23.73
C GLY A 73 8.65 13.99 22.25
N ALA A 74 9.66 14.11 21.37
CA ALA A 74 9.47 14.09 19.93
C ALA A 74 8.82 12.79 19.43
N VAL A 75 9.20 11.64 20.00
CA VAL A 75 8.59 10.34 19.68
C VAL A 75 7.12 10.28 20.10
N LYS A 76 6.80 10.71 21.33
CA LYS A 76 5.41 10.74 21.84
C LYS A 76 4.51 11.63 20.97
N GLU A 77 4.97 12.83 20.66
CA GLU A 77 4.22 13.77 19.81
C GLU A 77 3.98 13.21 18.40
N ALA A 78 4.96 12.50 17.82
CA ALA A 78 4.81 11.85 16.53
C ALA A 78 3.76 10.73 16.57
N ILE A 79 3.77 9.89 17.61
CA ILE A 79 2.78 8.83 17.81
C ILE A 79 1.38 9.43 17.98
N ASP A 80 1.22 10.41 18.86
CA ASP A 80 -0.08 11.04 19.14
C ASP A 80 -0.67 11.68 17.87
N ARG A 81 0.17 12.34 17.07
CA ARG A 81 -0.22 12.89 15.77
C ARG A 81 -0.67 11.80 14.81
N ALA A 82 0.10 10.72 14.68
CA ALA A 82 -0.22 9.61 13.78
C ALA A 82 -1.54 8.91 14.17
N LEU A 83 -1.80 8.74 15.47
CA LEU A 83 -3.05 8.17 15.96
C LEU A 83 -4.24 9.09 15.66
N ARG A 84 -4.11 10.40 15.88
CA ARG A 84 -5.16 11.38 15.54
C ARG A 84 -5.50 11.35 14.04
N THR A 85 -4.49 11.42 13.17
CA THR A 85 -4.70 11.39 11.71
C THR A 85 -5.32 10.08 11.22
N ARG A 86 -5.04 8.95 11.88
CA ARG A 86 -5.61 7.65 11.47
C ARG A 86 -7.00 7.36 12.05
N MET A 87 -7.35 8.01 13.17
CA MET A 87 -8.70 7.90 13.78
C MET A 87 -9.71 8.81 13.07
N ILE A 88 -9.27 9.95 12.57
CA ILE A 88 -10.07 10.87 11.77
C ILE A 88 -9.86 10.44 10.32
N GLY A 89 -10.65 9.50 9.81
CA GLY A 89 -10.46 8.93 8.49
C GLY A 89 -10.46 9.99 7.37
N GLU A 90 -9.26 10.37 6.93
CA GLU A 90 -8.99 10.95 5.61
C GLU A 90 -8.47 9.87 4.65
#